data_AF-A0A7C5V5H2-F1
#
_entry.id   AF-A0A7C5V5H2-F1
#
_cell.length_a   1.000
_cell.length_b   1.000
_cell.length_c   1.000
_cell.angle_alpha   90.00
_cell.angle_beta   90.00
_cell.angle_gamma   90.00
#
_symmetry.space_group_name_H-M   'P 1'
#
loop_
_entity.id
_entity.type
_entity.pdbx_description
1 polymer ?
#
loop_
_entity_poly.entity_id
_entity_poly.type
_entity_poly.pdbx_seq_one_letter_code
_entity_poly.pdbx_strand_id
1 'polypeptide(L)'
;MARFIKRPTLAKLAALSVSIAAVLLTSSCAWRTKIPVDPMAADAGDRCYIENEQFVHADRLYSQMGSLDLVARYLREQDQWRKCEVNEAIYRLRKVHDLP
;
A
#
# COMPACT_ATOMS: atom_id res chain seq x y z
N MET A 1 -27.00 -56.96 -32.80
CA MET A 1 -27.93 -56.63 -31.70
C MET A 1 -28.09 -55.11 -31.62
N ALA A 2 -29.32 -54.61 -31.73
CA ALA A 2 -29.64 -53.18 -31.77
C ALA A 2 -29.62 -52.55 -30.37
N ARG A 3 -29.14 -51.30 -30.26
CA ARG A 3 -29.55 -50.35 -29.20
C ARG A 3 -29.70 -48.95 -29.79
N PHE A 4 -30.83 -48.35 -29.49
CA PHE A 4 -31.37 -47.11 -30.02
C PHE A 4 -31.44 -46.12 -28.84
N ILE A 5 -30.72 -45.00 -28.83
CA ILE A 5 -30.99 -43.91 -27.86
C ILE A 5 -30.77 -42.53 -28.49
N LYS A 6 -31.90 -41.85 -28.68
CA LYS A 6 -32.21 -40.39 -28.65
C LYS A 6 -31.06 -39.37 -28.73
N ARG A 7 -31.20 -38.49 -29.73
CA ARG A 7 -30.63 -37.12 -29.73
C ARG A 7 -31.38 -36.23 -28.74
N PRO A 8 -30.70 -35.24 -28.14
CA PRO A 8 -31.29 -33.92 -27.98
C PRO A 8 -30.43 -32.85 -28.64
N THR A 9 -31.08 -32.09 -29.52
CA THR A 9 -30.69 -30.78 -30.03
C THR A 9 -30.56 -29.76 -28.91
N LEU A 10 -29.57 -28.86 -28.97
CA LEU A 10 -29.67 -27.42 -28.64
C LEU A 10 -28.27 -26.80 -28.54
N ALA A 11 -27.96 -25.85 -29.42
CA ALA A 11 -27.09 -24.72 -29.08
C ALA A 11 -27.26 -23.62 -30.14
N LYS A 12 -28.16 -22.67 -29.85
CA LYS A 12 -28.18 -21.35 -30.49
C LYS A 12 -26.89 -20.63 -30.07
N LEU A 13 -25.99 -20.38 -31.00
CA LEU A 13 -24.85 -19.47 -30.79
C LEU A 13 -25.34 -18.03 -31.01
N ALA A 14 -25.36 -17.25 -29.93
CA ALA A 14 -25.64 -15.82 -29.97
C ALA A 14 -24.43 -15.07 -30.52
N ALA A 15 -24.69 -14.17 -31.46
CA ALA A 15 -23.71 -13.41 -32.21
C ALA A 15 -23.24 -12.14 -31.49
N LEU A 16 -21.96 -11.84 -31.73
CA LEU A 16 -21.23 -10.58 -31.69
C LEU A 16 -22.01 -9.27 -31.48
N SER A 17 -21.42 -8.37 -30.68
CA SER A 17 -21.11 -7.03 -31.21
C SER A 17 -19.85 -6.46 -30.53
N VAL A 18 -18.85 -6.15 -31.35
CA VAL A 18 -17.66 -5.37 -31.05
C VAL A 18 -17.90 -3.98 -31.64
N SER A 19 -17.58 -2.91 -30.91
CA SER A 19 -17.41 -1.59 -31.51
C SER A 19 -16.30 -0.86 -30.78
N ILE A 20 -15.28 -0.51 -31.56
CA ILE A 20 -14.02 0.14 -31.21
C ILE A 20 -14.05 1.54 -31.87
N ALA A 21 -13.56 2.56 -31.15
CA ALA A 21 -12.75 3.72 -31.62
C ALA A 21 -13.04 4.95 -30.73
N ALA A 22 -12.11 5.39 -29.87
CA ALA A 22 -10.94 6.27 -30.12
C ALA A 22 -11.33 7.77 -30.02
N VAL A 23 -10.94 8.51 -28.94
CA VAL A 23 -9.65 9.28 -28.80
C VAL A 23 -9.72 10.53 -29.71
N LEU A 24 -9.64 11.81 -29.31
CA LEU A 24 -8.92 12.53 -28.25
C LEU A 24 -9.22 14.06 -28.33
N LEU A 25 -8.82 14.82 -27.28
CA LEU A 25 -8.37 16.24 -27.24
C LEU A 25 -9.39 17.41 -27.15
N THR A 26 -9.55 17.95 -25.93
CA THR A 26 -9.21 19.36 -25.59
C THR A 26 -8.76 19.38 -24.12
N SER A 27 -7.46 19.25 -23.86
CA SER A 27 -6.59 20.36 -23.43
C SER A 27 -7.26 21.38 -22.50
N SER A 28 -7.14 21.16 -21.20
CA SER A 28 -7.02 22.25 -20.22
C SER A 28 -5.90 21.87 -19.27
N CYS A 29 -4.70 22.26 -19.68
CA CYS A 29 -3.48 22.21 -18.88
C CYS A 29 -3.61 23.12 -17.66
N ALA A 30 -4.31 22.69 -16.62
CA ALA A 30 -4.08 23.19 -15.27
C ALA A 30 -2.98 22.32 -14.66
N TRP A 31 -1.73 22.63 -14.98
CA TRP A 31 -0.56 22.05 -14.32
C TRP A 31 -0.50 22.62 -12.92
N ARG A 32 -1.40 22.17 -12.04
CA ARG A 32 -1.18 22.25 -10.61
C ARG A 32 -0.19 21.15 -10.32
N THR A 33 1.10 21.48 -10.40
CA THR A 33 2.17 20.68 -9.83
C THR A 33 1.81 20.47 -8.36
N LYS A 34 1.13 19.34 -8.06
CA LYS A 34 1.02 18.86 -6.70
C LYS A 34 2.47 18.55 -6.32
N ILE A 35 3.01 19.48 -5.55
CA ILE A 35 4.14 19.38 -4.62
C ILE A 35 4.44 17.90 -4.35
N PRO A 36 5.69 17.42 -4.44
CA PRO A 36 6.03 16.07 -4.00
C PRO A 36 5.44 15.93 -2.61
N VAL A 37 4.35 15.16 -2.52
CA VAL A 37 3.72 14.90 -1.25
C VAL A 37 4.74 14.03 -0.58
N ASP A 38 5.51 14.64 0.31
CA ASP A 38 6.35 13.93 1.24
C ASP A 38 5.50 12.74 1.71
N PRO A 39 5.87 11.48 1.45
CA PRO A 39 4.98 10.35 1.74
C PRO A 39 4.58 10.33 3.23
N MET A 40 5.32 11.06 4.08
CA MET A 40 5.02 11.30 5.49
C MET A 40 3.94 12.36 5.78
N ALA A 41 3.65 13.29 4.86
CA ALA A 41 2.58 14.28 5.06
C ALA A 41 1.18 13.64 5.06
N ALA A 42 1.03 12.48 4.40
CA ALA A 42 -0.19 11.68 4.46
C ALA A 42 -0.39 10.99 5.82
N ASP A 43 0.69 10.78 6.58
CA ASP A 43 0.68 10.12 7.88
C ASP A 43 0.61 11.10 9.06
N ALA A 44 0.51 12.41 8.79
CA ALA A 44 0.36 13.43 9.82
C ALA A 44 -0.90 13.23 10.70
N GLY A 45 -1.89 12.47 10.21
CA GLY A 45 -3.12 12.10 10.91
C GLY A 45 -3.04 10.81 11.74
N ASP A 46 -2.01 9.98 11.58
CA ASP A 46 -1.86 8.68 12.26
C ASP A 46 -0.92 8.78 13.48
N ARG A 47 -0.99 9.88 14.26
CA ARG A 47 -0.22 9.99 15.50
C ARG A 47 -0.93 9.20 16.60
N CYS A 48 -0.42 8.02 16.91
CA CYS A 48 -0.83 7.30 18.11
C CYS A 48 0.28 7.33 19.15
N TYR A 49 -0.11 7.29 20.42
CA TYR A 49 0.83 7.26 21.52
C TYR A 49 1.43 5.85 21.64
N ILE A 50 2.75 5.78 21.77
CA ILE A 50 3.49 4.59 22.17
C ILE A 50 4.12 4.83 23.55
N GLU A 51 4.16 3.78 24.36
CA GLU A 51 4.79 3.82 25.68
C GLU A 51 6.32 3.95 25.59
N ASN A 52 6.96 4.35 26.69
CA ASN A 52 8.41 4.52 26.72
C ASN A 52 9.15 3.21 26.50
N GLU A 53 8.65 2.09 27.01
CA GLU A 53 9.24 0.76 26.85
C GLU A 53 9.25 0.34 25.38
N GLN A 54 8.17 0.65 24.66
CA GLN A 54 8.08 0.43 23.22
C GLN A 54 9.12 1.27 22.48
N PHE A 55 9.26 2.55 22.84
CA PHE A 55 10.28 3.39 22.23
C PHE A 55 11.71 2.90 22.51
N VAL A 56 12.02 2.47 23.74
CA VAL A 56 13.32 1.89 24.10
C VAL A 56 13.63 0.63 23.27
N HIS A 57 12.63 -0.20 23.00
CA HIS A 57 12.80 -1.36 22.12
C HIS A 57 13.12 -0.94 20.68
N ALA A 58 12.38 0.03 20.12
CA ALA A 58 12.65 0.56 18.79
C ALA A 58 14.05 1.20 18.67
N ASP A 59 14.49 1.92 19.71
CA ASP A 59 15.81 2.54 19.77
C ASP A 59 16.96 1.52 19.85
N ARG A 60 16.74 0.43 20.58
CA ARG A 60 17.66 -0.71 20.59
C ARG A 60 17.78 -1.34 19.21
N LEU A 61 16.66 -1.56 18.51
CA LEU A 61 16.68 -2.10 17.15
C LEU A 61 17.44 -1.16 16.20
N TYR A 62 17.23 0.16 16.31
CA TYR A 62 17.96 1.14 15.52
C TYR A 62 19.46 1.10 15.80
N SER A 63 19.86 1.02 17.07
CA SER A 63 21.27 0.89 17.47
C SER A 63 21.95 -0.37 16.90
N GLN A 64 21.19 -1.44 16.66
CA GLN A 64 21.70 -2.68 16.08
C GLN A 64 21.73 -2.66 14.54
N MET A 65 20.71 -2.07 13.91
CA MET A 65 20.51 -2.14 12.46
C MET A 65 21.05 -0.93 11.70
N GLY A 66 21.15 0.23 12.35
CA GLY A 66 21.62 1.48 11.76
C GLY A 66 20.74 2.05 10.64
N SER A 67 19.49 1.57 10.50
CA SER A 67 18.58 1.98 9.42
C SER A 67 17.14 2.04 9.92
N LEU A 68 16.51 3.21 9.75
CA LEU A 68 15.10 3.41 10.10
C LEU A 68 14.16 2.53 9.26
N ASP A 69 14.50 2.25 8.00
CA ASP A 69 13.68 1.41 7.12
C ASP A 69 13.69 -0.05 7.58
N LEU A 70 14.85 -0.55 8.02
CA LEU A 70 14.96 -1.89 8.59
C LEU A 70 14.20 -2.00 9.90
N VAL A 71 14.29 -0.99 10.76
CA VAL A 71 13.52 -0.93 12.01
C VAL A 71 12.02 -0.92 11.72
N ALA A 72 11.55 -0.06 10.81
CA ALA A 72 10.13 0.03 10.45
C ALA A 72 9.60 -1.29 9.90
N ARG A 73 10.39 -1.99 9.07
CA ARG A 73 10.04 -3.31 8.55
C ARG A 73 10.00 -4.35 9.67
N TYR A 74 10.99 -4.37 10.56
CA TYR A 74 11.05 -5.29 11.69
C TYR A 74 9.84 -5.12 12.62
N LEU A 75 9.56 -3.88 13.05
CA LEU A 75 8.43 -3.58 13.93
C LEU A 75 7.08 -4.01 13.31
N ARG A 76 6.92 -3.83 12.00
CA ARG A 76 5.70 -4.21 11.28
C ARG A 76 5.57 -5.72 11.08
N GLU A 77 6.63 -6.39 10.66
CA GLU A 77 6.57 -7.79 10.21
C GLU A 77 6.90 -8.79 11.31
N GLN A 78 7.80 -8.45 12.23
CA GLN A 78 8.21 -9.35 13.32
C GLN A 78 7.41 -9.06 14.59
N ASP A 79 7.36 -7.80 15.01
CA ASP A 79 6.64 -7.43 16.25
C ASP A 79 5.15 -7.14 16.01
N GLN A 80 4.71 -7.13 14.74
CA GLN A 80 3.31 -6.95 14.34
C GLN A 80 2.69 -5.63 14.85
N TRP A 81 3.49 -4.58 14.96
CA TRP A 81 3.01 -3.26 15.39
C TRP A 81 2.05 -2.67 14.37
N ARG A 82 1.11 -1.87 14.87
CA ARG A 82 0.18 -1.11 14.03
C ARG A 82 0.94 -0.04 13.27
N LYS A 83 0.45 0.32 12.08
CA LYS A 83 1.07 1.34 11.23
C LYS A 83 1.34 2.66 11.99
N CYS A 84 0.37 3.12 12.78
CA CYS A 84 0.52 4.36 13.56
C CYS A 84 1.65 4.28 14.60
N GLU A 85 1.85 3.11 15.23
CA GLU A 85 2.85 2.90 16.29
C GLU A 85 4.26 2.92 15.70
N VAL A 86 4.40 2.25 14.54
CA VAL A 86 5.64 2.31 13.76
C VAL A 86 5.95 3.74 13.36
N ASN A 87 4.97 4.49 12.87
CA ASN A 87 5.16 5.88 12.45
C ASN A 87 5.59 6.78 13.63
N GLU A 88 4.95 6.67 14.79
CA GLU A 88 5.34 7.42 16.00
C GLU A 88 6.75 7.04 16.46
N ALA A 89 7.10 5.74 16.46
CA ALA A 89 8.44 5.29 16.82
C ALA A 89 9.50 5.86 15.88
N ILE A 90 9.30 5.75 14.56
CA ILE A 90 10.23 6.28 13.56
C ILE A 90 10.36 7.81 13.67
N TYR A 91 9.27 8.51 13.92
CA TYR A 91 9.29 9.96 14.16
C TYR A 91 10.12 10.33 15.39
N ARG A 92 9.94 9.63 16.52
CA ARG A 92 10.73 9.85 17.73
C ARG A 92 12.20 9.51 17.53
N LEU A 93 12.51 8.42 16.83
CA LEU A 93 13.89 8.04 16.50
C LEU A 93 14.58 9.11 15.65
N ARG A 94 13.90 9.63 14.62
CA ARG A 94 14.42 10.74 13.81
C ARG A 94 14.76 11.96 14.66
N LYS A 95 13.89 12.31 15.61
CA LYS A 95 14.12 13.44 16.51
C LYS A 95 15.26 13.22 17.49
N VAL A 96 15.36 12.04 18.08
CA VAL A 96 16.38 11.75 19.10
C VAL A 96 17.78 11.63 18.48
N HIS A 97 17.86 11.13 17.24
CA HIS A 97 19.13 10.92 16.52
C HIS A 97 19.44 12.03 15.50
N ASP A 98 18.71 13.14 15.53
CA ASP A 98 18.87 14.29 14.61
C ASP A 98 18.92 13.90 13.12
N LEU A 99 18.07 12.95 12.72
CA LEU A 99 18.02 12.41 11.36
C LEU A 99 17.06 13.23 10.48
N PRO A 100 17.36 13.40 9.18
CA PRO A 100 16.46 14.05 8.22
C PRO A 100 15.19 13.23 8.04
#